data_AF-A0A540MGD9-F1
#
_entry.id   AF-A0A540MGD9-F1
#
_cell.length_a   1.000
_cell.length_b   1.000
_cell.length_c   1.000
_cell.angle_alpha   90.00
_cell.angle_beta   90.00
_cell.angle_gamma   90.00
#
_symmetry.space_group_name_H-M   'P 1'
#
loop_
_entity.id
_entity.type
_entity.pdbx_description
1 polymer ?
#
loop_
_entity_poly.entity_id
_entity_poly.type
_entity_poly.pdbx_seq_one_letter_code
_entity_poly.pdbx_strand_id
1 'polypeptide(L)' 'MTELKDEIKKNKEEKRRKREEREKKKKENILRSGTKLQVISNPKTIKKIAKTKERKLLQPVPEHLINKNRRKRNNNDDE' A
#
# COMPACT_ATOMS: atom_id res chain seq x y z
N MET A 1 -11.63 -26.29 29.74
CA MET A 1 -11.09 -24.95 30.13
C MET A 1 -9.64 -24.72 29.69
N THR A 2 -8.82 -25.76 29.56
CA THR A 2 -7.44 -25.71 29.03
C THR A 2 -7.42 -25.43 27.52
N GLU A 3 -8.22 -26.16 26.74
CA GLU A 3 -8.32 -25.98 25.28
C GLU A 3 -8.73 -24.55 24.88
N LEU A 4 -9.74 -23.99 25.53
CA LEU A 4 -10.17 -22.59 25.35
C LEU A 4 -9.05 -21.58 25.65
N LYS A 5 -8.24 -21.82 26.68
CA LYS A 5 -7.10 -20.95 27.02
C LYS A 5 -5.98 -21.05 26.00
N ASP A 6 -5.73 -22.25 25.48
CA ASP A 6 -4.69 -22.49 24.48
C ASP A 6 -5.08 -21.93 23.10
N GLU A 7 -6.36 -21.98 22.75
CA GLU A 7 -6.89 -21.37 21.53
C GLU A 7 -6.86 -19.83 21.59
N ILE A 8 -7.12 -19.24 22.77
CA ILE A 8 -6.92 -17.81 23.01
C ILE A 8 -5.45 -17.40 22.85
N LYS A 9 -4.50 -18.22 23.33
CA LYS A 9 -3.06 -17.95 23.17
C LYS A 9 -2.67 -17.98 21.69
N LYS A 10 -3.05 -19.02 20.94
CA LYS A 10 -2.79 -19.14 19.50
C LYS A 10 -3.36 -17.94 18.73
N ASN A 11 -4.58 -17.52 19.02
CA ASN A 11 -5.20 -16.36 18.39
C ASN A 11 -4.48 -15.04 18.70
N LYS A 12 -3.93 -14.88 19.90
CA LYS A 12 -3.13 -13.70 20.27
C LYS A 12 -1.79 -13.68 19.53
N GLU A 13 -1.13 -14.82 19.44
CA GLU A 13 0.13 -14.97 18.70
C GLU A 13 -0.08 -14.73 17.21
N GLU A 14 -1.15 -15.27 16.62
CA GLU A 14 -1.46 -15.06 15.21
C GLU A 14 -1.78 -13.58 14.91
N LYS A 15 -2.52 -12.90 15.81
CA LYS A 15 -2.77 -11.46 15.71
C LYS A 15 -1.46 -10.66 15.77
N ARG A 16 -0.53 -11.04 16.64
CA ARG A 16 0.78 -10.40 16.76
C ARG A 16 1.61 -10.59 15.49
N ARG A 17 1.69 -11.83 14.97
CA ARG A 17 2.37 -12.16 13.71
C ARG A 17 1.82 -11.39 12.51
N LYS A 18 0.48 -11.33 12.36
CA LYS A 18 -0.18 -10.55 11.29
C LYS A 18 0.11 -9.05 11.40
N ARG A 19 0.33 -8.52 12.61
CA ARG A 19 0.70 -7.11 12.80
C ARG A 19 2.14 -6.85 12.34
N GLU A 20 3.07 -7.69 12.76
CA GLU A 20 4.48 -7.62 12.40
C GLU A 20 4.70 -7.74 10.89
N GLU A 21 3.99 -8.66 10.23
CA GLU A 21 4.05 -8.84 8.78
C GLU A 21 3.56 -7.59 8.03
N ARG A 22 2.46 -6.98 8.49
CA ARG A 22 1.95 -5.71 7.92
C ARG A 22 2.94 -4.57 8.11
N GLU A 23 3.58 -4.46 9.27
CA GLU A 23 4.57 -3.42 9.53
C GLU A 23 5.83 -3.62 8.69
N LYS A 24 6.30 -4.85 8.53
CA LYS A 24 7.42 -5.20 7.64
C LYS A 24 7.11 -4.83 6.20
N LYS A 25 5.93 -5.19 5.70
CA LYS A 25 5.48 -4.84 4.34
C LYS A 25 5.34 -3.34 4.13
N LYS A 26 4.88 -2.59 5.14
CA LYS A 26 4.86 -1.12 5.10
C LYS A 26 6.26 -0.53 5.01
N LYS A 27 7.19 -0.98 5.85
CA LYS A 27 8.59 -0.53 5.82
C LYS A 27 9.26 -0.83 4.48
N GLU A 28 9.06 -2.04 3.96
CA GLU A 28 9.55 -2.44 2.64
C GLU A 28 8.97 -1.58 1.52
N ASN A 29 7.66 -1.30 1.54
CA ASN A 29 7.04 -0.44 0.55
C ASN A 29 7.58 1.00 0.61
N ILE A 30 7.84 1.53 1.81
CA ILE A 30 8.46 2.86 2.00
C ILE A 30 9.87 2.88 1.40
N LEU A 31 10.67 1.84 1.66
CA LEU A 31 12.01 1.71 1.08
C LEU A 31 11.97 1.58 -0.45
N ARG A 32 11.03 0.80 -0.99
CA ARG A 32 10.90 0.55 -2.44
C ARG A 32 10.39 1.76 -3.21
N SER A 33 9.45 2.52 -2.65
CA SER A 33 8.84 3.68 -3.31
C SER A 33 9.47 5.02 -2.91
N GLY A 34 10.35 5.04 -1.91
CA GLY A 34 11.01 6.25 -1.38
C GLY A 34 10.07 7.24 -0.71
N THR A 35 8.77 6.94 -0.61
CA THR A 35 7.74 7.84 -0.06
C THR A 35 6.84 7.09 0.92
N LYS A 36 6.31 7.80 1.92
CA LYS A 36 5.36 7.25 2.90
C LYS A 36 3.96 7.02 2.31
N LEU A 37 3.71 7.46 1.08
CA LEU A 37 2.41 7.44 0.41
C LEU A 37 2.41 6.35 -0.67
N GLN A 38 1.32 5.60 -0.76
CA GLN A 38 1.13 4.64 -1.84
C GLN A 38 0.60 5.37 -3.07
N VAL A 39 1.29 5.24 -4.20
CA VAL A 39 0.74 5.66 -5.49
C VAL A 39 -0.33 4.66 -5.91
N ILE A 40 -1.60 5.08 -5.91
CA ILE A 40 -2.72 4.30 -6.43
C ILE A 40 -2.90 4.67 -7.90
N SER A 41 -2.44 3.82 -8.82
CA SER A 41 -2.56 4.07 -10.26
C SER A 41 -3.82 3.46 -10.90
N ASN A 42 -4.45 2.48 -10.25
CA ASN A 42 -5.63 1.81 -10.82
C ASN A 42 -6.90 2.66 -10.63
N PRO A 43 -7.59 3.06 -11.72
CA PRO A 43 -8.74 3.96 -11.67
C PRO A 43 -9.95 3.35 -10.94
N LYS A 44 -10.12 2.01 -10.96
CA LYS A 44 -11.22 1.34 -10.26
C LYS A 44 -11.08 1.49 -8.74
N THR A 45 -9.86 1.42 -8.22
CA THR A 45 -9.55 1.62 -6.79
C THR A 45 -9.72 3.07 -6.36
N ILE A 46 -9.27 4.04 -7.17
CA ILE A 46 -9.48 5.48 -6.91
C ILE A 46 -10.99 5.77 -6.83
N LYS A 47 -11.78 5.26 -7.78
CA LYS A 47 -13.24 5.45 -7.83
C LYS A 47 -13.96 4.84 -6.63
N LYS A 48 -13.45 3.74 -6.05
CA LYS A 48 -14.00 3.16 -4.82
C LYS A 48 -13.70 4.05 -3.60
N ILE A 49 -12.46 4.50 -3.44
CA ILE A 49 -12.04 5.34 -2.31
C ILE A 49 -12.65 6.73 -2.37
N ALA A 50 -12.81 7.31 -3.57
CA ALA A 50 -13.44 8.62 -3.75
C ALA A 50 -14.92 8.65 -3.31
N LYS A 51 -15.59 7.50 -3.23
CA LYS A 51 -16.99 7.37 -2.78
C LYS A 51 -17.12 7.17 -1.27
N THR A 52 -16.04 6.85 -0.55
CA THR A 52 -16.05 6.59 0.89
C THR A 52 -15.55 7.79 1.69
N LYS A 53 -15.65 7.73 3.02
CA LYS A 53 -15.08 8.74 3.94
C LYS A 53 -13.55 8.83 3.83
N GLU A 54 -12.91 7.82 3.26
CA GLU A 54 -11.47 7.74 3.04
C GLU A 54 -11.00 8.61 1.86
N ARG A 55 -11.90 9.26 1.10
CA ARG A 55 -11.54 10.24 0.07
C ARG A 55 -10.55 11.30 0.58
N LYS A 56 -10.63 11.67 1.86
CA LYS A 56 -9.72 12.63 2.52
C LYS A 56 -8.25 12.17 2.54
N LEU A 57 -8.00 10.87 2.38
CA LEU A 57 -6.66 10.27 2.31
C LEU A 57 -6.07 10.32 0.90
N LEU A 58 -6.89 10.57 -0.13
CA LEU A 58 -6.39 10.79 -1.50
C LEU A 58 -5.93 12.24 -1.61
N GLN A 59 -4.62 12.43 -1.74
CA GLN A 59 -4.06 13.72 -2.12
C GLN A 59 -3.73 13.71 -3.62
N PRO A 60 -4.07 14.78 -4.36
CA PRO A 60 -3.63 14.91 -5.74
C PRO A 60 -2.10 15.05 -5.74
N VAL A 61 -1.42 14.08 -6.35
CA VAL A 61 0.04 14.12 -6.52
C VAL A 61 0.32 14.57 -7.95
N PRO A 62 1.16 15.61 -8.15
CA PRO A 62 1.55 16.03 -9.48
C PRO A 62 2.15 14.88 -10.32
N GLU A 63 1.71 14.77 -11.58
CA GLU A 63 2.06 13.69 -12.51
C GLU A 63 3.58 13.54 -12.70
N HIS A 64 4.33 14.65 -12.60
CA HIS A 64 5.79 14.69 -12.76
C HIS A 64 6.56 13.97 -11.63
N LEU A 65 5.95 13.76 -10.46
CA LEU A 65 6.57 13.05 -9.33
C LEU A 65 6.40 11.53 -9.43
N ILE A 66 5.40 11.07 -10.19
CA ILE A 66 5.06 9.64 -10.33
C ILE A 66 5.85 9.02 -11.49
N ASN A 67 6.17 9.80 -12.53
CA ASN A 67 6.77 9.31 -13.77
C ASN A 67 8.28 9.55 -13.84
N LYS A 68 9.07 8.82 -13.05
CA LYS A 68 10.54 8.79 -13.26
C LYS A 68 10.95 7.97 -14.50
N ASN A 69 10.13 7.00 -14.93
CA ASN A 69 10.48 6.06 -16.00
C ASN A 69 9.74 6.26 -17.32
N ARG A 70 8.77 7.17 -17.40
CA ARG A 70 7.98 7.38 -18.63
C ARG A 70 8.76 8.11 -19.72
N ARG A 71 9.76 8.94 -19.33
CA ARG A 71 10.69 9.60 -20.26
C ARG A 71 11.51 8.63 -21.12
N LYS A 72 11.71 7.37 -20.69
CA LYS A 72 12.42 6.36 -21.50
C LYS A 72 11.59 5.73 -22.60
N ARG A 73 10.25 5.78 -22.53
CA ARG A 73 9.39 5.15 -23.56
C ARG A 73 9.20 6.07 -24.76
N ASN A 74 9.00 7.36 -24.50
CA ASN A 74 8.75 8.34 -25.57
C ASN A 74 9.95 8.55 -26.51
N ASN A 75 11.16 8.17 -26.12
CA ASN A 75 12.35 8.28 -27.00
C ASN A 75 12.52 7.07 -27.93
N ASN A 76 11.75 6.00 -27.76
CA ASN A 76 11.85 4.78 -28.57
C ASN A 76 10.72 4.68 -29.62
N ASP A 77 9.77 5.61 -29.61
CA ASP A 77 8.66 5.66 -30.57
C ASP A 77 8.96 6.61 -31.76
N ASP A 78 10.15 7.24 -31.77
CA ASP A 78 10.64 8.19 -32.79
C ASP A 78 11.89 7.69 -33.57
N GLU A 79 12.21 6.38 -33.51
CA GLU A 79 13.25 5.73 -34.34
C GLU A 79 12.65 4.74 -35.35
#